data_AF-A0A9P1BTT5-F1
#
_entry.id   AF-A0A9P1BTT5-F1
#
_cell.length_a   1.000
_cell.length_b   1.000
_cell.length_c   1.000
_cell.angle_alpha   90.00
_cell.angle_beta   90.00
_cell.angle_gamma   90.00
#
_symmetry.space_group_name_H-M   'P 1'
#
loop_
_entity.id
_entity.type
_entity.pdbx_description
1 polymer ?
#
loop_
_entity_poly.entity_id
_entity_poly.type
_entity_poly.pdbx_seq_one_letter_code
_entity_poly.pdbx_strand_id
1 'polypeptide(L)'
;MGFAPMHNAAAYSAVEVMDELIKHAGSSVYFDVTAALHVACDAEMVHRLVQMTADVNGQTDCWKRSTLTRAMCMMMVLQHRFYKVTQLSQMLYHSEGASPLIMALVCGQYEAAAALIAAGAELTSRNARGLTPKKFIQENWVPECLQDALEGRLESCQRVALLARGWVEMKF
;
A
#
# COMPACT_ATOMS: atom_id res chain seq x y z
N MET A 1 15.11 15.56 3.30
CA MET A 1 13.93 15.75 4.17
C MET A 1 12.59 15.83 3.40
N GLY A 2 12.56 15.59 2.08
CA GLY A 2 11.31 15.65 1.27
C GLY A 2 10.43 14.41 1.28
N PHE A 3 10.86 13.29 1.90
CA PHE A 3 10.06 12.05 1.94
C PHE A 3 8.87 12.13 2.92
N ALA A 4 8.98 12.91 4.00
CA ALA A 4 8.03 12.89 5.10
C ALA A 4 6.60 13.41 4.78
N PRO A 5 6.40 14.53 4.05
CA PRO A 5 5.06 15.13 3.97
C PRO A 5 4.07 14.29 3.16
N MET A 6 4.46 13.74 2.01
CA MET A 6 3.55 12.90 1.22
C MET A 6 3.34 11.50 1.78
N HIS A 7 4.37 10.89 2.39
CA HIS A 7 4.17 9.64 3.11
C HIS A 7 3.19 9.81 4.28
N ASN A 8 3.31 10.91 5.02
CA ASN A 8 2.39 11.20 6.12
C ASN A 8 0.98 11.49 5.60
N ALA A 9 0.83 12.32 4.55
CA ALA A 9 -0.48 12.59 3.96
C ALA A 9 -1.15 11.30 3.44
N ALA A 10 -0.40 10.41 2.78
CA ALA A 10 -0.91 9.10 2.36
C ALA A 10 -1.30 8.20 3.54
N ALA A 11 -0.48 8.13 4.59
CA ALA A 11 -0.74 7.32 5.77
C ALA A 11 -1.98 7.80 6.56
N TYR A 12 -2.23 9.11 6.59
CA TYR A 12 -3.37 9.72 7.26
C TYR A 12 -4.58 9.94 6.35
N SER A 13 -4.53 9.48 5.09
CA SER A 13 -5.61 9.67 4.10
C SER A 13 -5.99 11.15 3.90
N ALA A 14 -5.02 12.07 4.04
CA ALA A 14 -5.24 13.50 3.93
C ALA A 14 -5.16 13.96 2.47
N VAL A 15 -6.23 13.70 1.71
CA VAL A 15 -6.30 13.94 0.26
C VAL A 15 -6.13 15.41 -0.09
N GLU A 16 -6.72 16.33 0.67
CA GLU A 16 -6.62 17.77 0.43
C GLU A 16 -5.19 18.28 0.68
N VAL A 17 -4.55 17.76 1.74
CA VAL A 17 -3.14 18.07 2.02
C VAL A 17 -2.25 17.56 0.90
N MET A 18 -2.55 16.37 0.35
CA MET A 18 -1.84 15.83 -0.79
C MET A 18 -1.99 16.72 -2.02
N ASP A 19 -3.20 17.19 -2.31
CA ASP A 19 -3.48 18.12 -3.41
C ASP A 19 -2.74 19.45 -3.25
N GLU A 20 -2.75 20.02 -2.04
CA GLU A 20 -2.02 21.27 -1.74
C GLU A 20 -0.50 21.08 -1.81
N LEU A 21 0.03 19.95 -1.32
CA LEU A 21 1.45 19.64 -1.42
C LEU A 21 1.90 19.61 -2.87
N ILE A 22 1.08 19.09 -3.80
CA ILE A 22 1.37 19.06 -5.23
C ILE A 22 1.30 20.46 -5.84
N LYS A 23 0.28 21.25 -5.51
CA LYS A 23 0.15 22.64 -5.99
C LYS A 23 1.37 23.48 -5.60
N HIS A 24 1.87 23.29 -4.39
CA HIS A 24 3.00 24.04 -3.85
C HIS A 24 4.37 23.41 -4.16
N ALA A 25 4.42 22.15 -4.59
CA ALA A 25 5.66 21.41 -4.86
C ALA A 25 6.55 22.08 -5.93
N GLY A 26 5.94 22.69 -6.94
CA GLY A 26 6.64 23.11 -8.16
C GLY A 26 7.37 21.95 -8.87
N SER A 27 7.90 22.22 -10.06
CA SER A 27 8.62 21.22 -10.90
C SER A 27 9.94 20.71 -10.31
N SER A 28 10.30 21.10 -9.07
CA SER A 28 11.63 20.92 -8.49
C SER A 28 11.71 19.85 -7.41
N VAL A 29 10.59 19.31 -6.93
CA VAL A 29 10.61 18.26 -5.90
C VAL A 29 10.20 16.93 -6.51
N TYR A 30 11.20 16.08 -6.76
CA TYR A 30 10.98 14.66 -7.05
C TYR A 30 10.49 14.00 -5.76
N PHE A 31 9.17 13.98 -5.60
CA PHE A 31 8.59 13.19 -4.54
C PHE A 31 8.36 11.76 -5.04
N ASP A 32 8.65 10.81 -4.17
CA ASP A 32 8.41 9.40 -4.46
C ASP A 32 6.93 9.06 -4.19
N VAL A 33 6.07 9.40 -5.16
CA VAL A 33 4.62 9.12 -5.13
C VAL A 33 4.38 7.60 -5.05
N THR A 34 5.24 6.81 -5.69
CA THR A 34 5.25 5.35 -5.60
C THR A 34 5.52 4.89 -4.16
N ALA A 35 6.47 5.49 -3.45
CA ALA A 35 6.70 5.17 -2.05
C ALA A 35 5.51 5.54 -1.14
N ALA A 36 4.78 6.63 -1.44
CA ALA A 36 3.55 6.98 -0.72
C ALA A 36 2.41 5.96 -0.93
N LEU A 37 2.37 5.29 -2.09
CA LEU A 37 1.38 4.24 -2.38
C LEU A 37 1.49 3.03 -1.44
N HIS A 38 2.67 2.76 -0.90
CA HIS A 38 2.91 1.64 0.04
C HIS A 38 2.31 1.84 1.42
N VAL A 39 1.94 3.07 1.77
CA VAL A 39 1.37 3.43 3.08
C VAL A 39 -0.07 3.93 2.96
N ALA A 40 -0.64 3.93 1.76
CA ALA A 40 -2.02 4.34 1.53
C ALA A 40 -3.00 3.37 2.20
N CYS A 41 -3.87 3.90 3.05
CA CYS A 41 -4.80 3.09 3.84
C CYS A 41 -6.15 2.83 3.15
N ASP A 42 -6.58 3.75 2.28
CA ASP A 42 -7.94 3.77 1.74
C ASP A 42 -7.95 3.81 0.21
N ALA A 43 -9.08 3.40 -0.38
CA ALA A 43 -9.28 3.37 -1.82
C ALA A 43 -9.16 4.75 -2.48
N GLU A 44 -9.60 5.81 -1.80
CA GLU A 44 -9.53 7.18 -2.32
C GLU A 44 -8.07 7.64 -2.47
N MET A 45 -7.27 7.47 -1.42
CA MET A 45 -5.85 7.81 -1.45
C MET A 45 -5.10 7.02 -2.53
N VAL A 46 -5.39 5.71 -2.66
CA VAL A 46 -4.86 4.89 -3.76
C VAL A 46 -5.23 5.49 -5.12
N HIS A 47 -6.50 5.86 -5.33
CA HIS A 47 -6.94 6.44 -6.60
C HIS A 47 -6.22 7.75 -6.91
N ARG A 48 -6.06 8.65 -5.93
CA ARG A 48 -5.35 9.92 -6.11
C ARG A 48 -3.88 9.66 -6.45
N LEU A 49 -3.20 8.77 -5.75
CA LEU A 49 -1.80 8.41 -6.03
C LEU A 49 -1.62 7.79 -7.42
N VAL A 50 -2.55 6.92 -7.85
CA VAL A 50 -2.55 6.38 -9.22
C VAL A 50 -2.77 7.47 -10.27
N GLN A 51 -3.68 8.43 -10.04
CA GLN A 51 -3.85 9.61 -10.91
C GLN A 51 -2.56 10.44 -11.01
N MET A 52 -1.77 10.48 -9.94
CA MET A 52 -0.46 11.14 -9.89
C MET A 52 0.68 10.32 -10.50
N THR A 53 0.38 9.33 -11.35
CA THR A 53 1.37 8.48 -12.02
C THR A 53 2.21 7.61 -11.08
N ALA A 54 1.70 7.31 -9.87
CA ALA A 54 2.34 6.33 -8.99
C ALA A 54 2.42 4.96 -9.68
N ASP A 55 3.58 4.32 -9.59
CA ASP A 55 3.74 2.95 -10.08
C ASP A 55 3.00 1.98 -9.13
N VAL A 56 1.90 1.40 -9.63
CA VAL A 56 1.04 0.45 -8.90
C VAL A 56 1.80 -0.82 -8.48
N ASN A 57 2.85 -1.17 -9.22
CA ASN A 57 3.64 -2.38 -8.99
C ASN A 57 5.04 -2.08 -8.44
N GLY A 58 5.36 -0.81 -8.20
CA GLY A 58 6.68 -0.38 -7.76
C GLY A 58 7.01 -0.99 -6.40
N GLN A 59 8.08 -1.79 -6.31
CA GLN A 59 8.41 -2.51 -5.09
C GLN A 59 9.17 -1.64 -4.09
N THR A 60 8.93 -1.86 -2.80
CA THR A 60 9.71 -1.25 -1.73
C THR A 60 11.19 -1.64 -1.78
N ASP A 61 12.03 -0.69 -1.38
CA ASP A 61 13.46 -0.91 -1.16
C ASP A 61 13.81 -0.41 0.25
N CYS A 62 13.88 -1.32 1.22
CA CYS A 62 14.21 -0.97 2.60
C CYS A 62 15.70 -0.61 2.77
N TRP A 63 16.57 -0.94 1.80
CA TRP A 63 18.01 -0.66 1.87
C TRP A 63 18.33 0.80 1.54
N LYS A 64 17.48 1.46 0.74
CA LYS A 64 17.53 2.92 0.53
C LYS A 64 17.19 3.74 1.78
N ARG A 65 16.71 3.11 2.85
CA ARG A 65 16.37 3.79 4.11
C ARG A 65 17.61 4.08 4.95
N SER A 66 17.47 5.06 5.85
CA SER A 66 18.49 5.44 6.85
C SER A 66 19.00 4.22 7.63
N THR A 67 20.26 4.27 8.07
CA THR A 67 20.90 3.26 8.92
C THR A 67 20.07 2.94 10.17
N LEU A 68 19.46 3.94 10.80
CA LEU A 68 18.57 3.75 11.94
C LEU A 68 17.32 2.94 11.57
N THR A 69 16.68 3.29 10.45
CA THR A 69 15.47 2.60 9.97
C THR A 69 15.77 1.14 9.62
N ARG A 70 16.95 0.87 9.05
CA ARG A 70 17.40 -0.49 8.75
C ARG A 70 17.59 -1.32 10.02
N ALA A 71 18.20 -0.74 11.05
CA ALA A 71 18.38 -1.40 12.34
C ALA A 71 17.02 -1.73 12.98
N MET A 72 16.06 -0.80 12.94
CA MET A 72 14.69 -1.06 13.42
C MET A 72 14.01 -2.18 12.64
N CYS A 73 14.10 -2.18 11.30
CA CYS A 73 13.54 -3.27 10.48
C CYS A 73 14.17 -4.63 10.85
N MET A 74 15.48 -4.68 11.07
CA MET A 74 16.17 -5.90 11.50
C MET A 74 15.66 -6.40 12.86
N MET A 75 15.49 -5.49 13.83
CA MET A 75 14.92 -5.83 15.14
C MET A 75 13.50 -6.41 15.01
N MET A 76 12.67 -5.82 14.14
CA MET A 76 11.30 -6.29 13.93
C MET A 76 11.24 -7.63 13.20
N VAL A 77 12.18 -7.89 12.27
CA VAL A 77 12.35 -9.21 11.66
C VAL A 77 12.76 -10.26 12.70
N LEU A 78 13.67 -9.92 13.61
CA LEU A 78 14.06 -10.83 14.70
C LEU A 78 12.89 -11.09 15.65
N GLN A 79 12.15 -10.05 16.04
CA GLN A 79 10.95 -10.18 16.86
C GLN A 79 9.91 -11.10 16.21
N HIS A 80 9.66 -10.93 14.90
CA HIS A 80 8.73 -11.77 14.16
C HIS A 80 9.14 -13.25 14.14
N ARG A 81 10.45 -13.54 14.05
CA ARG A 81 10.96 -14.92 13.99
C ARG A 81 11.07 -15.62 15.35
N PHE A 82 11.45 -14.90 16.39
CA PHE A 82 11.90 -15.49 17.66
C PHE A 82 11.05 -15.11 18.87
N TYR A 83 10.13 -14.16 18.73
CA TYR A 83 9.32 -13.68 19.83
C TYR A 83 7.85 -13.59 19.42
N LYS A 84 7.16 -12.50 19.77
CA LYS A 84 5.77 -12.27 19.49
C LYS A 84 5.57 -11.65 18.12
N VAL A 85 4.78 -12.31 17.28
CA VAL A 85 4.25 -11.73 16.04
C VAL A 85 3.24 -10.64 16.41
N THR A 86 3.51 -9.42 15.96
CA THR A 86 2.61 -8.26 16.04
C THR A 86 2.31 -7.81 14.61
N GLN A 87 1.26 -7.02 14.42
CA GLN A 87 0.96 -6.45 13.09
C GLN A 87 2.15 -5.66 12.54
N LEU A 88 2.80 -4.85 13.37
CA LEU A 88 3.98 -4.08 12.98
C LEU A 88 5.17 -4.98 12.65
N SER A 89 5.39 -6.07 13.39
CA SER A 89 6.49 -7.00 13.08
C SER A 89 6.22 -7.81 11.81
N GLN A 90 4.97 -8.20 11.55
CA GLN A 90 4.55 -8.88 10.32
C GLN A 90 4.66 -7.97 9.09
N MET A 91 4.18 -6.72 9.19
CA MET A 91 4.33 -5.70 8.16
C MET A 91 5.80 -5.53 7.78
N LEU A 92 6.67 -5.26 8.75
CA LEU A 92 8.07 -5.02 8.49
C LEU A 92 8.81 -6.28 8.00
N TYR A 93 8.41 -7.47 8.46
CA TYR A 93 8.97 -8.74 8.01
C TYR A 93 8.76 -8.98 6.52
N HIS A 94 7.59 -8.60 5.99
CA HIS A 94 7.24 -8.72 4.58
C HIS A 94 7.48 -7.46 3.75
N SER A 95 7.90 -6.36 4.38
CA SER A 95 8.03 -5.04 3.73
C SER A 95 9.16 -4.91 2.72
N GLU A 96 10.06 -5.88 2.58
CA GLU A 96 11.20 -5.78 1.68
C GLU A 96 10.90 -6.38 0.30
N GLY A 97 10.98 -5.57 -0.76
CA GLY A 97 10.55 -5.93 -2.11
C GLY A 97 9.03 -6.11 -2.24
N ALA A 98 8.24 -5.62 -1.28
CA ALA A 98 6.79 -5.71 -1.31
C ALA A 98 6.23 -4.76 -2.38
N SER A 99 5.29 -5.24 -3.20
CA SER A 99 4.44 -4.34 -3.97
C SER A 99 3.46 -3.61 -3.05
N PRO A 100 2.86 -2.48 -3.48
CA PRO A 100 1.82 -1.80 -2.72
C PRO A 100 0.66 -2.74 -2.36
N LEU A 101 0.32 -3.68 -3.24
CA LEU A 101 -0.72 -4.68 -2.97
C LEU A 101 -0.33 -5.65 -1.84
N ILE A 102 0.92 -6.13 -1.80
CA ILE A 102 1.40 -6.95 -0.67
C ILE A 102 1.30 -6.17 0.63
N MET A 103 1.68 -4.88 0.63
CA MET A 103 1.59 -4.02 1.80
C MET A 103 0.16 -3.87 2.30
N ALA A 104 -0.79 -3.53 1.42
CA ALA A 104 -2.19 -3.38 1.78
C ALA A 104 -2.78 -4.69 2.36
N LEU A 105 -2.46 -5.83 1.77
CA LEU A 105 -2.90 -7.15 2.23
C LEU A 105 -2.35 -7.49 3.63
N VAL A 106 -1.05 -7.31 3.86
CA VAL A 106 -0.41 -7.59 5.16
C VAL A 106 -0.91 -6.63 6.26
N CYS A 107 -1.23 -5.39 5.89
CA CYS A 107 -1.83 -4.42 6.81
C CYS A 107 -3.34 -4.62 7.04
N GLY A 108 -3.99 -5.54 6.31
CA GLY A 108 -5.44 -5.77 6.38
C GLY A 108 -6.29 -4.67 5.77
N GLN A 109 -5.71 -3.82 4.91
CA GLN A 109 -6.37 -2.69 4.25
C GLN A 109 -7.04 -3.16 2.96
N TYR A 110 -8.13 -3.91 3.11
CA TYR A 110 -8.77 -4.59 1.97
C TYR A 110 -9.43 -3.65 0.96
N GLU A 111 -9.86 -2.46 1.39
CA GLU A 111 -10.39 -1.43 0.48
C GLU A 111 -9.28 -0.85 -0.41
N ALA A 112 -8.12 -0.52 0.16
CA ALA A 112 -6.94 -0.13 -0.61
C ALA A 112 -6.47 -1.27 -1.51
N ALA A 113 -6.48 -2.52 -1.04
CA ALA A 113 -6.14 -3.69 -1.85
C ALA A 113 -7.08 -3.85 -3.06
N ALA A 114 -8.40 -3.69 -2.85
CA ALA A 114 -9.38 -3.74 -3.93
C ALA A 114 -9.17 -2.60 -4.95
N ALA A 115 -8.85 -1.39 -4.49
CA ALA A 115 -8.53 -0.26 -5.36
C ALA A 115 -7.24 -0.49 -6.16
N LEU A 116 -6.20 -1.06 -5.55
CA LEU A 116 -4.95 -1.41 -6.23
C LEU A 116 -5.17 -2.49 -7.30
N ILE A 117 -5.96 -3.53 -7.01
CA ILE A 117 -6.35 -4.55 -7.98
C ILE A 117 -7.15 -3.94 -9.13
N ALA A 118 -8.12 -3.07 -8.82
CA ALA A 118 -8.89 -2.35 -9.84
C ALA A 118 -8.01 -1.43 -10.70
N ALA A 119 -6.91 -0.92 -10.14
CA ALA A 119 -5.89 -0.13 -10.83
C ALA A 119 -4.86 -0.97 -11.60
N GLY A 120 -4.98 -2.30 -11.63
CA GLY A 120 -4.09 -3.18 -12.41
C GLY A 120 -2.88 -3.69 -11.64
N ALA A 121 -2.95 -3.78 -10.30
CA ALA A 121 -1.89 -4.38 -9.50
C ALA A 121 -1.66 -5.86 -9.88
N GLU A 122 -0.41 -6.24 -10.02
CA GLU A 122 0.01 -7.60 -10.33
C GLU A 122 -0.19 -8.54 -9.13
N LEU A 123 -0.80 -9.70 -9.38
CA LEU A 123 -1.04 -10.73 -8.36
C LEU A 123 0.13 -11.72 -8.20
N THR A 124 1.10 -11.67 -9.11
CA THR A 124 2.19 -12.65 -9.23
C THR A 124 3.55 -12.14 -8.75
N SER A 125 3.72 -10.84 -8.56
CA SER A 125 4.99 -10.26 -8.12
C SER A 125 5.31 -10.73 -6.70
N ARG A 126 6.58 -11.07 -6.45
CA ARG A 126 7.05 -11.62 -5.17
C ARG A 126 7.95 -10.64 -4.44
N ASN A 127 7.82 -10.59 -3.13
CA ASN A 127 8.74 -9.85 -2.28
C ASN A 127 10.01 -10.67 -1.95
N ALA A 128 10.93 -10.10 -1.17
CA ALA A 128 12.17 -10.76 -0.75
C ALA A 128 11.97 -11.93 0.23
N ARG A 129 10.72 -12.24 0.60
CA ARG A 129 10.33 -13.43 1.36
C ARG A 129 9.61 -14.47 0.48
N GLY A 130 9.48 -14.21 -0.82
CA GLY A 130 8.74 -15.08 -1.74
C GLY A 130 7.22 -15.03 -1.56
N LEU A 131 6.69 -14.05 -0.81
CA LEU A 131 5.25 -13.83 -0.69
C LEU A 131 4.75 -13.13 -1.97
N THR A 132 3.68 -13.66 -2.55
CA THR A 132 2.93 -13.02 -3.65
C THR A 132 1.53 -12.63 -3.15
N PRO A 133 0.89 -11.61 -3.74
CA PRO A 133 -0.50 -11.28 -3.41
C PRO A 133 -1.44 -12.48 -3.57
N LYS A 134 -1.30 -13.23 -4.66
CA LYS A 134 -2.08 -14.45 -4.90
C LYS A 134 -1.94 -15.46 -3.77
N LYS A 135 -0.70 -15.74 -3.34
CA LYS A 135 -0.45 -16.68 -2.23
C LYS A 135 -1.08 -16.19 -0.94
N PHE A 136 -0.95 -14.89 -0.63
CA PHE A 136 -1.56 -14.31 0.57
C PHE A 136 -3.08 -14.47 0.59
N ILE A 137 -3.76 -14.11 -0.51
CA ILE A 137 -5.22 -14.20 -0.66
C ILE A 137 -5.70 -15.66 -0.50
N GLN A 138 -4.93 -16.64 -1.00
CA GLN A 138 -5.27 -18.06 -0.88
C GLN A 138 -5.07 -18.64 0.53
N GLU A 139 -4.08 -18.14 1.27
CA GLU A 139 -3.69 -18.68 2.57
C GLU A 139 -4.34 -17.96 3.77
N ASN A 140 -5.03 -16.84 3.54
CA ASN A 140 -5.62 -16.00 4.58
C ASN A 140 -7.12 -15.78 4.34
N TRP A 141 -7.85 -15.51 5.43
CA TRP A 141 -9.24 -15.05 5.32
C TRP A 141 -9.29 -13.59 4.88
N VAL A 142 -9.57 -13.41 3.60
CA VAL A 142 -9.77 -12.11 2.95
C VAL A 142 -11.20 -11.98 2.42
N PRO A 143 -11.73 -10.75 2.24
CA PRO A 143 -13.05 -10.52 1.67
C PRO A 143 -13.25 -11.18 0.31
N GLU A 144 -14.49 -11.56 0.01
CA GLU A 144 -14.89 -12.25 -1.23
C GLU A 144 -14.46 -11.47 -2.49
N CYS A 145 -14.48 -10.13 -2.46
CA CYS A 145 -14.02 -9.33 -3.60
C CYS A 145 -12.57 -9.61 -4.00
N LEU A 146 -11.69 -9.89 -3.04
CA LEU A 146 -10.29 -10.22 -3.31
C LEU A 146 -10.12 -11.68 -3.76
N GLN A 147 -11.03 -12.57 -3.36
CA GLN A 147 -11.05 -13.96 -3.85
C GLN A 147 -11.51 -14.00 -5.32
N ASP A 148 -12.58 -13.25 -5.64
CA ASP A 148 -13.09 -13.05 -7.00
C ASP A 148 -12.00 -12.55 -7.96
N ALA A 149 -11.12 -11.66 -7.48
CA ALA A 149 -10.00 -11.15 -8.27
C ALA A 149 -9.04 -12.26 -8.72
N LEU A 150 -8.88 -13.36 -7.97
CA LEU A 150 -8.07 -14.51 -8.40
C LEU A 150 -8.68 -15.26 -9.58
N GLU A 151 -10.01 -15.22 -9.69
CA GLU A 151 -10.77 -15.84 -10.76
C GLU A 151 -10.95 -14.90 -11.97
N GLY A 152 -10.32 -13.72 -11.93
CA GLY A 152 -10.40 -12.71 -12.99
C GLY A 152 -11.65 -11.83 -12.91
N ARG A 153 -12.48 -11.96 -11.87
CA ARG A 153 -13.67 -11.13 -11.67
C ARG A 153 -13.29 -9.82 -10.95
N LEU A 154 -12.86 -8.83 -11.72
CA LEU A 154 -12.45 -7.52 -11.19
C LEU A 154 -13.64 -6.61 -10.81
N GLU A 155 -14.85 -6.92 -11.25
CA GLU A 155 -16.05 -6.11 -11.00
C GLU A 155 -16.34 -5.93 -9.50
N SER A 156 -16.12 -6.98 -8.70
CA SER A 156 -16.30 -6.95 -7.24
C SER A 156 -15.33 -5.94 -6.59
N CYS A 157 -14.05 -5.95 -6.99
CA CYS A 157 -13.06 -4.99 -6.52
C CYS A 157 -13.38 -3.56 -6.97
N GLN A 158 -13.78 -3.36 -8.23
CA GLN A 158 -14.18 -2.06 -8.77
C GLN A 158 -15.37 -1.48 -8.00
N ARG A 159 -16.37 -2.31 -7.69
CA ARG A 159 -17.54 -1.89 -6.91
C ARG A 159 -17.15 -1.44 -5.50
N VAL A 160 -16.30 -2.20 -4.81
CA VAL A 160 -15.81 -1.82 -3.48
C VAL A 160 -15.02 -0.51 -3.54
N ALA A 161 -14.13 -0.35 -4.51
CA ALA A 161 -13.36 0.88 -4.69
C ALA A 161 -14.26 2.10 -4.99
N LEU A 162 -15.30 1.93 -5.82
CA LEU A 162 -16.26 3.00 -6.13
C LEU A 162 -17.13 3.36 -4.92
N LEU A 163 -17.59 2.37 -4.16
CA LEU A 163 -18.37 2.61 -2.94
C LEU A 163 -17.53 3.35 -1.90
N ALA A 164 -16.29 2.94 -1.67
CA ALA A 164 -15.39 3.62 -0.75
C ALA A 164 -15.22 5.11 -1.11
N ARG A 165 -15.19 5.44 -2.41
CA ARG A 165 -15.17 6.83 -2.88
C ARG A 165 -16.49 7.57 -2.65
N GLY A 166 -17.62 6.96 -3.02
CA GLY A 166 -18.94 7.57 -2.87
C GLY A 166 -19.36 7.82 -1.41
N TRP A 167 -18.89 6.99 -0.47
CA TRP A 167 -19.14 7.20 0.96
C TRP A 167 -18.39 8.40 1.54
N VAL A 168 -17.27 8.82 0.93
CA VAL A 168 -16.53 10.01 1.35
C VAL A 168 -17.19 11.28 0.80
N GLU A 169 -17.66 11.28 -0.45
CA GLU A 169 -18.39 12.41 -1.05
C GLU A 169 -19.73 12.73 -0.34
N MET A 170 -20.29 11.78 0.44
CA MET A 170 -21.53 11.95 1.21
C MET A 170 -21.33 12.32 2.70
N LYS A 171 -20.11 12.57 3.16
CA LYS A 171 -19.91 13.09 4.53
C LYS A 171 -20.45 14.51 4.62
N PHE A 172 -21.56 14.67 5.36
CA PHE A 172 -22.28 15.92 5.62
C PHE A 172 -21.42 16.99 6.31
#